data_AF-A0A0F9EVZ1-F1
#
_entry.id   AF-A0A0F9EVZ1-F1
#
_cell.length_a   1.000
_cell.length_b   1.000
_cell.length_c   1.000
_cell.angle_alpha   90.00
_cell.angle_beta   90.00
_cell.angle_gamma   90.00
#
_symmetry.space_group_name_H-M   'P 1'
#
loop_
_entity.id
_entity.type
_entity.pdbx_description
1 polymer ?
#
loop_
_entity_poly.entity_id
_entity_poly.type
_entity_poly.pdbx_seq_one_letter_code
_entity_poly.pdbx_strand_id
1 'polypeptide(L)'
;MPKLSKEDNAILKDLLEDIKTDMISQQNALGIRASGASADSLQVSDSSKGPTLTGAHYWAFLFDDTGRGPGGFPPIDLIKDWIFDKGLSISGTIEQAAFLIGRKIADEGTGIYQGKPGVKIQEIITEHLIAASGRIARRKVRKILEPFRKNKTL
;
A
#
# COMPACT_ATOMS: atom_id res chain seq x y z
N MET A 1 5.80 -23.75 6.60
CA MET A 1 6.41 -22.61 7.32
C MET A 1 6.29 -22.84 8.82
N PRO A 2 7.34 -22.65 9.62
CA PRO A 2 7.23 -22.77 11.07
C PRO A 2 6.21 -21.77 11.61
N LYS A 3 5.36 -22.21 12.54
CA LYS A 3 4.33 -21.37 13.14
C LYS A 3 4.97 -20.31 14.02
N LEU A 4 4.73 -19.04 13.71
CA LEU A 4 5.22 -17.91 14.51
C LEU A 4 4.56 -17.90 15.89
N SER A 5 5.26 -17.36 16.89
CA SER A 5 4.68 -17.20 18.22
C SER A 5 3.64 -16.07 18.23
N LYS A 6 2.78 -16.04 19.25
CA LYS A 6 1.77 -14.98 19.41
C LYS A 6 2.38 -13.58 19.37
N GLU A 7 3.54 -13.38 20.00
CA GLU A 7 4.19 -12.07 20.02
C GLU A 7 4.96 -11.76 18.73
N ASP A 8 5.45 -12.78 17.99
CA ASP A 8 5.95 -12.53 16.63
C ASP A 8 4.80 -12.09 15.71
N ASN A 9 3.62 -12.71 15.83
CA ASN A 9 2.43 -12.28 15.10
C ASN A 9 2.00 -10.86 15.49
N ALA A 10 2.11 -10.48 16.77
CA ALA A 10 1.83 -9.10 17.18
C ALA A 10 2.80 -8.10 16.52
N ILE A 11 4.10 -8.40 16.48
CA ILE A 11 5.09 -7.55 15.81
C ILE A 11 4.80 -7.46 14.31
N LEU A 12 4.42 -8.57 13.66
CA LEU A 12 4.03 -8.57 12.26
C LEU A 12 2.74 -7.79 12.00
N LYS A 13 1.79 -7.81 12.93
CA LYS A 13 0.56 -7.04 12.79
C LYS A 13 0.85 -5.54 12.86
N ASP A 14 1.68 -5.10 13.81
CA ASP A 14 2.15 -3.71 13.90
C ASP A 14 2.84 -3.29 12.58
N LEU A 15 3.76 -4.12 12.07
CA LEU A 15 4.44 -3.92 10.79
C LEU A 15 3.44 -3.67 9.64
N LEU A 16 2.37 -4.46 9.55
CA LEU A 16 1.39 -4.33 8.48
C LEU A 16 0.51 -3.08 8.64
N GLU A 17 0.22 -2.64 9.87
CA GLU A 17 -0.49 -1.39 10.14
C GLU A 17 0.38 -0.16 9.81
N ASP A 18 1.68 -0.24 10.10
CA ASP A 18 2.64 0.80 9.76
C ASP A 18 2.79 0.94 8.22
N ILE A 19 2.95 -0.19 7.51
CA ILE A 19 2.96 -0.22 6.03
C ILE A 19 1.68 0.38 5.46
N LYS A 20 0.50 -0.02 5.98
CA LYS A 20 -0.79 0.52 5.55
C LYS A 20 -0.84 2.04 5.74
N THR A 21 -0.40 2.52 6.89
CA THR A 21 -0.42 3.96 7.23
C THR A 21 0.46 4.75 6.25
N ASP A 22 1.67 4.26 5.96
CA ASP A 22 2.60 4.94 5.07
C ASP A 22 2.16 4.89 3.60
N MET A 23 1.54 3.79 3.15
CA MET A 23 0.91 3.73 1.83
C MET A 23 -0.14 4.83 1.65
N ILE A 24 -1.01 5.02 2.66
CA ILE A 24 -2.05 6.06 2.64
C ILE A 24 -1.42 7.46 2.73
N SER A 25 -0.39 7.62 3.58
CA SER A 25 0.33 8.88 3.73
C SER A 25 0.99 9.31 2.42
N GLN A 26 1.71 8.42 1.74
CA GLN A 26 2.31 8.69 0.44
C GLN A 26 1.24 8.96 -0.63
N GLN A 27 0.14 8.20 -0.64
CA GLN A 27 -0.97 8.45 -1.57
C GLN A 27 -1.51 9.88 -1.44
N ASN A 28 -1.67 10.36 -0.20
CA ASN A 28 -2.12 11.71 0.10
C ASN A 28 -1.07 12.75 -0.33
N ALA A 29 0.19 12.55 0.04
CA ALA A 29 1.30 13.47 -0.26
C ALA A 29 1.54 13.65 -1.76
N LEU A 30 1.35 12.58 -2.55
CA LEU A 30 1.43 12.60 -4.00
C LEU A 30 0.21 13.23 -4.68
N GLY A 31 -0.84 13.54 -3.92
CA GLY A 31 -2.09 14.07 -4.47
C GLY A 31 -2.81 13.09 -5.40
N ILE A 32 -2.56 11.78 -5.27
CA ILE A 32 -3.21 10.74 -6.12
C ILE A 32 -4.46 10.13 -5.46
N ARG A 33 -4.86 10.61 -4.27
CA ARG A 33 -6.15 10.29 -3.64
C ARG A 33 -7.31 11.03 -4.32
N ALA A 34 -8.36 10.31 -4.72
CA ALA A 34 -9.63 10.85 -5.21
C ALA A 34 -10.72 10.68 -4.13
N SER A 35 -11.70 9.78 -4.30
CA SER A 35 -12.71 9.47 -3.28
C SER A 35 -12.16 8.98 -1.93
N GLY A 36 -10.98 8.37 -1.92
CA GLY A 36 -10.44 7.67 -0.75
C GLY A 36 -10.72 6.17 -0.72
N ALA A 37 -11.50 5.64 -1.67
CA ALA A 37 -11.85 4.22 -1.72
C ALA A 37 -10.63 3.27 -1.70
N SER A 38 -9.49 3.67 -2.29
CA SER A 38 -8.23 2.92 -2.20
C SER A 38 -7.75 2.81 -0.77
N ALA A 39 -7.59 3.94 -0.07
CA ALA A 39 -7.16 3.97 1.31
C ALA A 39 -8.10 3.17 2.22
N ASP A 40 -9.40 3.33 2.02
CA ASP A 40 -10.42 2.68 2.83
C ASP A 40 -10.49 1.16 2.59
N SER A 41 -10.05 0.70 1.41
CA SER A 41 -9.95 -0.73 1.10
C SER A 41 -8.82 -1.46 1.84
N LEU A 42 -7.85 -0.74 2.42
CA LEU A 42 -6.72 -1.36 3.10
C LEU A 42 -7.11 -1.89 4.49
N GLN A 43 -6.94 -3.19 4.70
CA GLN A 43 -7.29 -3.87 5.94
C GLN A 43 -6.19 -4.81 6.40
N VAL A 44 -5.80 -4.67 7.67
CA VAL A 44 -4.99 -5.67 8.37
C VAL A 44 -5.93 -6.62 9.10
N SER A 45 -5.76 -7.92 8.87
CA SER A 45 -6.59 -8.97 9.46
C SER A 45 -5.73 -10.11 9.97
N ASP A 46 -6.24 -10.85 10.97
CA ASP A 46 -5.60 -12.05 11.49
C ASP A 46 -6.09 -13.28 10.72
N SER A 47 -5.16 -14.12 10.25
CA SER A 47 -5.48 -15.40 9.61
C SER A 47 -4.84 -16.59 10.34
N SER A 48 -5.23 -17.82 9.97
CA SER A 48 -4.60 -19.04 10.50
C SER A 48 -3.10 -19.14 10.18
N LYS A 49 -2.62 -18.39 9.18
CA LYS A 49 -1.22 -18.34 8.75
C LYS A 49 -0.44 -17.15 9.32
N GLY A 50 -1.08 -16.26 10.09
CA GLY A 50 -0.52 -15.01 10.57
C GLY A 50 -1.31 -13.79 10.07
N PRO A 51 -0.93 -12.56 10.46
CA PRO A 51 -1.60 -11.36 10.02
C PRO A 51 -1.35 -11.09 8.53
N THR A 52 -2.31 -10.47 7.85
CA THR A 52 -2.26 -10.15 6.42
C THR A 52 -2.77 -8.73 6.16
N LEU A 53 -2.14 -8.04 5.22
CA LEU A 53 -2.63 -6.76 4.67
C LEU A 53 -3.25 -7.02 3.30
N THR A 54 -4.52 -6.64 3.14
CA THR A 54 -5.26 -6.75 1.88
C THR A 54 -5.76 -5.38 1.44
N GLY A 55 -5.95 -5.20 0.14
CA GLY A 55 -6.50 -3.98 -0.44
C GLY A 55 -7.16 -4.27 -1.78
N ALA A 56 -7.87 -3.28 -2.32
CA ALA A 56 -8.44 -3.40 -3.65
C ALA A 56 -7.37 -3.58 -4.73
N HIS A 57 -7.67 -4.35 -5.78
CA HIS A 57 -6.74 -4.69 -6.86
C HIS A 57 -6.07 -3.46 -7.51
N TYR A 58 -6.79 -2.34 -7.61
CA TYR A 58 -6.29 -1.14 -8.26
C TYR A 58 -5.17 -0.42 -7.50
N TRP A 59 -4.82 -0.84 -6.28
CA TRP A 59 -3.59 -0.41 -5.61
C TRP A 59 -2.34 -0.69 -6.43
N ALA A 60 -2.31 -1.82 -7.15
CA ALA A 60 -1.19 -2.17 -8.02
C ALA A 60 -0.90 -1.08 -9.07
N PHE A 61 -1.92 -0.36 -9.53
CA PHE A 61 -1.76 0.71 -10.52
C PHE A 61 -1.33 2.06 -9.90
N LEU A 62 -1.27 2.15 -8.57
CA LEU A 62 -0.81 3.34 -7.85
C LEU A 62 0.67 3.23 -7.44
N PHE A 63 1.31 2.07 -7.64
CA PHE A 63 2.72 1.86 -7.33
C PHE A 63 3.63 2.46 -8.40
N ASP A 64 4.75 3.03 -7.96
CA ASP A 64 5.74 3.73 -8.78
C ASP A 64 6.45 2.82 -9.80
N ASP A 65 6.56 1.53 -9.49
CA ASP A 65 7.16 0.51 -10.35
C ASP A 65 6.18 -0.10 -11.37
N THR A 66 4.90 0.25 -11.30
CA THR A 66 3.85 -0.45 -12.07
C THR A 66 3.03 0.53 -12.92
N GLY A 67 2.23 1.41 -12.32
CA GLY A 67 1.21 2.17 -13.04
C GLY A 67 0.21 1.29 -13.81
N ARG A 68 -0.71 1.90 -14.58
CA ARG A 68 -1.54 1.17 -15.55
C ARG A 68 -0.99 1.46 -16.94
N GLY A 69 -0.47 0.45 -17.62
CA GLY A 69 0.02 0.58 -19.00
C GLY A 69 -1.07 0.90 -20.03
N PRO A 70 -0.66 1.21 -21.28
CA PRO A 70 -1.57 1.35 -22.41
C PRO A 70 -2.28 0.02 -22.72
N GLY A 71 -3.38 0.09 -23.45
CA GLY A 71 -4.17 -1.08 -23.85
C GLY A 71 -5.65 -0.76 -23.97
N GLY A 72 -6.50 -1.67 -23.48
CA GLY A 72 -7.95 -1.52 -23.56
C GLY A 72 -8.46 -0.22 -22.92
N PHE A 73 -9.59 0.29 -23.42
CA PHE A 73 -10.20 1.50 -22.89
C PHE A 73 -10.62 1.31 -21.42
N PRO A 74 -10.23 2.21 -20.49
CA PRO A 74 -10.63 2.10 -19.09
C PRO A 74 -12.16 2.33 -18.93
N PRO A 75 -12.78 1.82 -17.85
CA PRO A 75 -14.20 2.06 -17.59
C PRO A 75 -14.49 3.56 -17.47
N ILE A 76 -15.32 4.09 -18.37
CA ILE A 76 -15.55 5.54 -18.47
C ILE A 76 -16.24 6.11 -17.23
N ASP A 77 -17.13 5.33 -16.61
CA ASP A 77 -17.82 5.74 -15.38
C ASP A 77 -16.85 6.01 -14.24
N LEU A 78 -15.83 5.18 -14.05
CA LEU A 78 -14.79 5.40 -13.05
C LEU A 78 -13.97 6.67 -13.30
N ILE A 79 -13.80 7.07 -14.56
CA ILE A 79 -13.11 8.32 -14.90
C ILE A 79 -14.00 9.51 -14.59
N LYS A 80 -15.31 9.43 -14.87
CA LYS A 80 -16.26 10.49 -14.50
C LYS A 80 -16.28 10.71 -12.99
N ASP A 81 -16.35 9.61 -12.22
CA ASP A 81 -16.30 9.66 -10.76
C ASP A 81 -14.98 10.29 -10.28
N TRP A 82 -13.85 9.90 -10.88
CA TRP A 82 -12.55 10.49 -10.56
C TRP A 82 -12.49 12.00 -10.86
N ILE A 83 -13.04 12.46 -11.98
CA ILE A 83 -13.12 13.90 -12.32
C ILE A 83 -13.94 14.65 -11.26
N PHE A 84 -15.08 14.08 -10.86
CA PHE A 84 -15.97 14.65 -9.86
C PHE A 84 -15.30 14.72 -8.49
N ASP A 85 -14.74 13.61 -8.01
CA ASP A 85 -14.03 13.51 -6.73
C ASP A 85 -12.85 14.47 -6.62
N LYS A 86 -12.17 14.71 -7.74
CA LYS A 86 -11.04 15.65 -7.82
C LYS A 86 -11.47 17.12 -7.89
N GLY A 87 -12.75 17.38 -8.15
CA GLY A 87 -13.25 18.75 -8.35
C GLY A 87 -12.57 19.47 -9.51
N LEU A 88 -12.22 18.74 -10.58
CA LEU A 88 -11.50 19.33 -11.72
C LEU A 88 -12.42 20.29 -12.47
N SER A 89 -11.89 21.49 -12.77
CA SER A 89 -12.54 22.38 -13.73
C SER A 89 -12.32 21.83 -15.14
N ILE A 90 -13.41 21.54 -15.84
CA ILE A 90 -13.40 21.00 -17.19
C ILE A 90 -14.04 21.98 -18.16
N SER A 91 -13.44 22.10 -19.34
CA SER A 91 -14.06 22.76 -20.49
C SER A 91 -14.93 21.74 -21.23
N GLY A 92 -16.23 22.00 -21.38
CA GLY A 92 -17.17 21.08 -22.01
C GLY A 92 -17.86 20.14 -21.01
N THR A 93 -18.32 18.98 -21.46
CA THR A 93 -19.05 18.04 -20.58
C THR A 93 -18.12 17.04 -19.89
N ILE A 94 -18.58 16.48 -18.76
CA ILE A 94 -17.87 15.43 -18.02
C ILE A 94 -17.62 14.21 -18.92
N GLU A 95 -18.57 13.85 -19.79
CA GLU A 95 -18.47 12.72 -20.71
C GLU A 95 -17.35 12.93 -21.73
N GLN A 96 -17.25 14.14 -22.30
CA GLN A 96 -16.20 14.47 -23.26
C GLN A 96 -14.82 14.42 -22.59
N ALA A 97 -14.69 15.01 -21.40
CA ALA A 97 -13.46 14.98 -20.63
C ALA A 97 -13.07 13.54 -20.27
N ALA A 98 -14.01 12.73 -19.76
CA ALA A 98 -13.78 11.34 -19.40
C ALA A 98 -13.38 10.49 -20.60
N PHE A 99 -14.00 10.71 -21.77
CA PHE A 99 -13.62 10.04 -23.00
C PHE A 99 -12.17 10.37 -23.43
N LEU A 100 -11.79 11.65 -23.40
CA LEU A 100 -10.44 12.07 -23.78
C LEU A 100 -9.37 11.55 -22.81
N ILE A 101 -9.65 11.59 -21.50
CA ILE A 101 -8.77 11.01 -20.48
C ILE A 101 -8.65 9.49 -20.69
N GLY A 102 -9.78 8.81 -20.89
CA GLY A 102 -9.82 7.36 -21.14
C GLY A 102 -9.03 6.97 -22.38
N ARG A 103 -9.16 7.75 -23.46
CA ARG A 103 -8.39 7.56 -24.69
C ARG A 103 -6.88 7.74 -24.44
N LYS A 104 -6.48 8.79 -23.73
CA LYS A 104 -5.08 9.01 -23.38
C LYS A 104 -4.51 7.86 -22.55
N ILE A 105 -5.26 7.36 -21.57
CA ILE A 105 -4.86 6.21 -20.75
C ILE A 105 -4.78 4.92 -21.58
N ALA A 106 -5.68 4.73 -22.55
CA ALA A 106 -5.63 3.60 -23.47
C ALA A 106 -4.40 3.66 -24.38
N ASP A 107 -4.10 4.84 -24.93
CA ASP A 107 -3.01 5.03 -25.89
C ASP A 107 -1.62 5.04 -25.22
N GLU A 108 -1.51 5.62 -24.01
CA GLU A 108 -0.21 5.91 -23.39
C GLU A 108 -0.03 5.34 -21.97
N GLY A 109 -1.11 4.83 -21.36
CA GLY A 109 -1.11 4.46 -19.93
C GLY A 109 -1.36 5.64 -18.99
N THR A 110 -1.36 5.38 -17.69
CA THR A 110 -1.51 6.42 -16.66
C THR A 110 -0.22 7.20 -16.47
N GLY A 111 -0.31 8.40 -15.87
CA GLY A 111 0.88 9.21 -15.60
C GLY A 111 1.96 8.48 -14.81
N ILE A 112 1.59 7.58 -13.88
CA ILE A 112 2.55 6.76 -13.12
C ILE A 112 3.32 5.82 -14.05
N TYR A 113 2.62 5.14 -14.97
CA TYR A 113 3.25 4.31 -15.99
C TYR A 113 4.22 5.11 -16.88
N GLN A 114 3.90 6.38 -17.12
CA GLN A 114 4.72 7.33 -17.87
C GLN A 114 5.86 7.96 -17.06
N GLY A 115 6.10 7.50 -15.82
CA GLY A 115 7.20 7.96 -14.97
C GLY A 115 6.85 9.07 -13.98
N LYS A 116 5.57 9.43 -13.80
CA LYS A 116 5.17 10.25 -12.65
C LYS A 116 5.31 9.43 -11.36
N PRO A 117 5.63 10.08 -10.22
CA PRO A 117 5.75 9.37 -8.95
C PRO A 117 4.45 8.64 -8.57
N GLY A 118 4.60 7.35 -8.19
CA GLY A 118 3.58 6.55 -7.53
C GLY A 118 3.96 6.28 -6.06
N VAL A 119 3.16 5.47 -5.37
CA VAL A 119 3.47 5.00 -4.01
C VAL A 119 4.63 4.03 -4.08
N LYS A 120 5.68 4.29 -3.30
CA LYS A 120 6.91 3.51 -3.30
C LYS A 120 6.80 2.26 -2.44
N ILE A 121 6.01 1.29 -2.89
CA ILE A 121 5.64 0.14 -2.06
C ILE A 121 6.85 -0.69 -1.61
N GLN A 122 7.86 -0.85 -2.46
CA GLN A 122 9.08 -1.59 -2.12
C GLN A 122 9.90 -0.88 -1.03
N GLU A 123 10.00 0.45 -1.09
CA GLU A 123 10.70 1.27 -0.10
C GLU A 123 10.00 1.14 1.26
N ILE A 124 8.67 1.36 1.29
CA ILE A 124 7.83 1.23 2.50
C ILE A 124 8.01 -0.17 3.13
N ILE A 125 7.85 -1.23 2.33
CA ILE A 125 7.97 -2.61 2.84
C ILE A 125 9.37 -2.86 3.40
N THR A 126 10.41 -2.41 2.71
CA THR A 126 11.80 -2.65 3.11
C THR A 126 12.12 -1.97 4.43
N GLU A 127 11.74 -0.71 4.59
CA GLU A 127 11.98 0.07 5.81
C GLU A 127 11.33 -0.59 7.03
N HIS A 128 10.06 -0.96 6.91
CA HIS A 128 9.34 -1.56 8.03
C HIS A 128 9.78 -3.00 8.32
N LEU A 129 10.17 -3.77 7.30
CA LEU A 129 10.69 -5.13 7.47
C LEU A 129 12.00 -5.13 8.28
N ILE A 130 12.90 -4.16 8.04
CA ILE A 130 14.13 -4.00 8.82
C ILE A 130 13.80 -3.73 10.29
N ALA A 131 12.84 -2.85 10.57
CA ALA A 131 12.42 -2.55 11.94
C ALA A 131 11.80 -3.78 12.65
N ALA A 132 10.88 -4.48 11.99
CA ALA A 132 10.19 -5.64 12.53
C ALA A 132 11.13 -6.82 12.77
N SER A 133 12.01 -7.13 11.81
CA SER A 133 13.00 -8.20 11.95
C SER A 133 13.95 -7.94 13.13
N GLY A 134 14.38 -6.70 13.33
CA GLY A 134 15.17 -6.29 14.49
C GLY A 134 14.44 -6.51 15.83
N ARG A 135 13.14 -6.18 15.90
CA ARG A 135 12.30 -6.41 17.09
C ARG A 135 12.21 -7.91 17.41
N ILE A 136 11.94 -8.73 16.39
CA ILE A 136 11.85 -10.21 16.53
C ILE A 136 13.20 -10.80 16.97
N ALA A 137 14.30 -10.40 16.32
CA ALA A 137 15.64 -10.89 16.63
C ALA A 137 16.02 -10.56 18.09
N ARG A 138 15.89 -9.30 18.51
CA ARG A 138 16.15 -8.88 19.90
C ARG A 138 15.34 -9.67 20.92
N ARG A 139 14.07 -9.92 20.62
CA ARG A 139 13.16 -10.71 21.48
C ARG A 139 13.65 -12.14 21.65
N LYS A 140 14.04 -12.80 20.55
CA LYS A 140 14.55 -14.17 20.55
C LYS A 140 15.89 -14.27 21.29
N VAL A 141 16.83 -13.38 20.99
CA VAL A 141 18.13 -13.32 21.69
C VAL A 141 17.95 -13.09 23.18
N ARG A 142 17.09 -12.14 23.59
CA ARG A 142 16.77 -11.91 25.00
C ARG A 142 16.30 -13.20 25.68
N LYS A 143 15.34 -13.92 25.07
CA LYS A 143 14.81 -15.18 25.62
C LYS A 143 15.90 -16.26 25.79
N ILE A 144 16.86 -16.33 24.87
CA ILE A 144 18.00 -17.26 24.96
C ILE A 144 18.95 -16.87 26.12
N LEU A 145 19.16 -15.57 26.34
CA LEU A 145 20.06 -15.07 27.38
C LEU A 145 19.43 -14.99 28.77
N GLU A 146 18.09 -15.03 28.90
CA GLU A 146 17.38 -14.95 30.20
C GLU A 146 17.92 -15.93 31.26
N PRO A 147 18.14 -17.23 30.98
CA PRO A 147 18.68 -18.17 31.97
C PRO A 147 20.09 -17.78 32.46
N PHE A 148 20.96 -17.33 31.55
CA PHE A 148 22.31 -16.88 31.91
C PHE A 148 22.29 -15.65 32.82
N ARG A 149 21.33 -14.73 32.62
CA ARG A 149 21.18 -13.54 33.47
C ARG A 149 20.73 -13.91 34.87
N LYS A 150 19.78 -14.84 35.00
CA LYS A 150 19.22 -15.28 36.29
C LYS A 150 20.22 -16.07 37.14
N ASN A 151 21.13 -16.81 36.52
CA ASN A 151 22.14 -17.61 37.22
C ASN A 151 23.32 -16.79 37.80
N LYS A 152 23.44 -15.49 37.48
CA LYS A 152 24.47 -14.60 38.08
C LYS A 152 24.03 -13.93 39.39
N THR A 153 22.82 -14.22 39.86
CA THR A 153 22.21 -13.60 41.06
C THR A 153 22.25 -14.49 42.31
N LEU A 154 23.16 -15.47 42.34
CA LEU A 154 23.45 -16.33 43.50
C LEU A 154 24.89 -16.11 43.98
#